data_AF-A0A397CK37-F1
#
_entry.id   AF-A0A397CK37-F1
#
_cell.length_a   1.000
_cell.length_b   1.000
_cell.length_c   1.000
_cell.angle_alpha   90.00
_cell.angle_beta   90.00
_cell.angle_gamma   90.00
#
_symmetry.space_group_name_H-M   'P 1'
#
loop_
_entity.id
_entity.type
_entity.pdbx_description
1 polymer ?
#
loop_
_entity_poly.entity_id
_entity_poly.type
_entity_poly.pdbx_seq_one_letter_code
_entity_poly.pdbx_strand_id
1 'polypeptide(L)'
;MKFSLLSAIALFAAAATAQTNNAIAVIDDRVRSLNEVVSEPEGDDDINAKEMVYEGDDDIHANLACQEQNTNYIPSLKAGQYSTSAFHNCFRTIQQIYEFTDALAAQNPTLLSKFAISKTYWNNTIYGYKLSKGHSQSLYFQSQLHA
;
A
#
# COMPACT_ATOMS: atom_id res chain seq x y z
N MET A 1 58.54 -48.06 -22.11
CA MET A 1 59.65 -47.07 -22.24
C MET A 1 59.42 -45.98 -21.20
N LYS A 2 60.49 -45.58 -20.50
CA LYS A 2 60.53 -44.50 -19.50
C LYS A 2 60.17 -43.16 -20.16
N PHE A 3 59.51 -42.24 -19.44
CA PHE A 3 60.02 -40.88 -19.17
C PHE A 3 59.21 -40.26 -18.01
N SER A 4 59.95 -39.88 -16.97
CA SER A 4 59.59 -38.94 -15.90
C SER A 4 59.61 -37.52 -16.46
N LEU A 5 58.78 -36.59 -15.97
CA LEU A 5 59.21 -35.24 -15.54
C LEU A 5 58.05 -34.40 -15.00
N LEU A 6 58.42 -33.61 -13.98
CA LEU A 6 57.62 -32.68 -13.19
C LEU A 6 57.12 -31.44 -13.98
N SER A 7 56.27 -30.67 -13.30
CA SER A 7 55.94 -29.23 -13.50
C SER A 7 54.69 -28.98 -14.35
N ALA A 8 53.77 -28.07 -14.02
CA ALA A 8 53.68 -27.07 -12.96
C ALA A 8 52.19 -26.83 -12.67
N ILE A 9 51.79 -26.69 -11.40
CA ILE A 9 50.47 -26.15 -11.08
C ILE A 9 50.61 -24.63 -11.14
N ALA A 10 50.07 -24.01 -12.19
CA ALA A 10 49.87 -22.57 -12.21
C ALA A 10 48.77 -22.22 -11.20
N LEU A 11 49.14 -21.62 -10.06
CA LEU A 11 48.17 -20.86 -9.27
C LEU A 11 47.84 -19.58 -10.04
N PHE A 12 46.67 -19.55 -10.66
CA PHE A 12 46.05 -18.27 -10.99
C PHE A 12 45.55 -17.66 -9.68
N ALA A 13 46.32 -16.73 -9.13
CA ALA A 13 45.79 -15.77 -8.17
C ALA A 13 44.84 -14.84 -8.94
N ALA A 14 43.57 -15.21 -9.05
CA ALA A 14 42.53 -14.25 -9.35
C ALA A 14 42.45 -13.34 -8.11
N ALA A 15 43.02 -12.15 -8.20
CA ALA A 15 42.64 -11.07 -7.31
C ALA A 15 41.18 -10.75 -7.62
N ALA A 16 40.26 -11.44 -6.96
CA ALA A 16 38.91 -10.96 -6.82
C ALA A 16 39.01 -9.69 -5.99
N THR A 17 39.08 -8.54 -6.66
CA THR A 17 38.59 -7.31 -6.04
C THR A 17 37.15 -7.60 -5.71
N ALA A 18 36.89 -7.93 -4.45
CA ALA A 18 35.55 -7.94 -3.91
C ALA A 18 35.05 -6.50 -4.03
N GLN A 19 34.39 -6.21 -5.15
CA GLN A 19 33.52 -5.07 -5.26
C GLN A 19 32.46 -5.37 -4.21
N THR A 20 32.54 -4.67 -3.07
CA THR A 20 31.48 -4.69 -2.06
C THR A 20 30.28 -4.05 -2.72
N ASN A 21 29.53 -4.86 -3.44
CA ASN A 21 28.24 -4.51 -3.99
C ASN A 21 27.32 -4.37 -2.77
N ASN A 22 27.17 -3.15 -2.29
CA ASN A 22 26.30 -2.83 -1.15
C ASN A 22 24.80 -2.92 -1.54
N ALA A 23 24.48 -3.65 -2.60
CA ALA A 23 23.12 -3.88 -3.08
C ALA A 23 22.62 -5.18 -2.46
N ILE A 24 21.82 -5.06 -1.41
CA ILE A 24 20.96 -6.16 -0.94
C ILE A 24 19.86 -6.30 -1.98
N ALA A 25 19.82 -7.43 -2.69
CA ALA A 25 18.70 -7.76 -3.56
C ALA A 25 17.47 -8.04 -2.69
N VAL A 26 16.69 -7.00 -2.39
CA VAL A 26 15.32 -7.14 -1.91
C VAL A 26 14.44 -7.39 -3.14
N ILE A 27 13.48 -8.31 -3.00
CA ILE A 27 12.52 -8.67 -4.05
C ILE A 27 11.55 -7.51 -4.24
N ASP A 28 12.00 -6.47 -4.93
CA ASP A 28 11.24 -5.46 -5.65
C ASP A 28 12.29 -4.72 -6.49
N ASP A 29 12.00 -4.39 -7.75
CA ASP A 29 12.96 -3.90 -8.75
C ASP A 29 13.51 -2.47 -8.45
N ARG A 30 13.45 -2.05 -7.17
CA ARG A 30 13.92 -0.76 -6.68
C ARG A 30 15.33 -0.86 -6.12
N VAL A 31 16.29 -0.38 -6.91
CA VAL A 31 17.64 -0.06 -6.44
C VAL A 31 17.55 1.19 -5.56
N ARG A 32 17.35 1.03 -4.25
CA ARG A 32 17.61 2.12 -3.29
C ARG A 32 19.12 2.23 -3.10
N SER A 33 19.69 3.37 -3.52
CA SER A 33 21.07 3.70 -3.20
C SER A 33 21.18 4.00 -1.71
N LEU A 34 22.22 3.50 -1.05
CA LEU A 34 22.54 3.80 0.37
C LEU A 34 22.79 5.30 0.64
N ASN A 35 22.79 6.16 -0.39
CA ASN A 35 22.83 7.60 -0.22
C ASN A 35 21.43 8.23 -0.04
N GLU A 36 20.37 7.44 -0.17
CA GLU A 36 18.97 7.86 0.01
C GLU A 36 18.42 7.39 1.37
N VAL A 37 19.29 7.23 2.36
CA VAL A 37 18.87 7.31 3.76
C VAL A 37 18.72 8.80 4.04
N VAL A 38 17.50 9.30 3.83
CA VAL A 38 17.07 10.57 4.40
C VAL A 38 17.46 10.51 5.88
N SER A 39 18.30 11.43 6.31
CA SER A 39 18.59 11.66 7.71
C SER A 39 17.26 11.77 8.45
N GLU A 40 16.93 10.78 9.27
CA GLU A 40 15.89 10.93 10.29
C GLU A 40 16.29 12.18 11.09
N PRO A 41 15.42 13.21 11.19
CA PRO A 41 15.78 14.40 11.93
C PRO A 41 15.86 14.03 13.41
N GLU A 42 17.08 13.91 13.93
CA GLU A 42 17.33 14.00 15.37
C GLU A 42 17.09 15.47 15.78
N GLY A 43 15.90 15.78 16.28
CA GLY A 43 15.60 17.09 16.84
C GLY A 43 14.13 17.47 16.76
N ASP A 44 13.49 17.48 17.92
CA ASP A 44 12.12 17.95 18.17
C ASP A 44 12.11 19.49 18.22
N ASP A 45 12.39 20.18 17.12
CA ASP A 45 12.23 21.64 17.04
C ASP A 45 11.88 22.06 15.60
N ASP A 46 10.67 22.60 15.43
CA ASP A 46 10.15 23.34 14.27
C ASP A 46 9.90 22.59 12.95
N ILE A 47 8.98 21.61 12.96
CA ILE A 47 8.29 21.20 11.73
C ILE A 47 7.22 22.24 11.38
N ASN A 48 7.50 23.10 10.39
CA ASN A 48 6.45 23.85 9.70
C ASN A 48 5.55 22.84 8.95
N ALA A 49 4.43 22.48 9.57
CA ALA A 49 3.46 21.51 9.06
C ALA A 49 2.89 21.83 7.66
N LYS A 50 3.21 23.00 7.08
CA LYS A 50 2.73 23.43 5.76
C LYS A 50 3.62 23.00 4.60
N GLU A 51 4.80 22.43 4.86
CA GLU A 51 5.76 22.06 3.81
C GLU A 51 6.44 20.72 4.10
N MET A 52 5.68 19.74 4.60
CA MET A 52 6.04 18.34 4.32
C MET A 52 5.52 18.00 2.91
N VAL A 53 6.17 18.56 1.89
CA VAL A 53 6.07 18.00 0.55
C VAL A 53 6.97 16.78 0.56
N TYR A 54 6.37 15.59 0.63
CA TYR A 54 7.07 14.35 0.33
C TYR A 54 7.46 14.41 -1.17
N GLU A 55 8.56 15.11 -1.49
CA GLU A 55 9.21 15.05 -2.79
C GLU A 55 9.84 13.65 -2.93
N GLY A 56 9.00 12.65 -3.22
CA GLY A 56 9.46 11.27 -3.32
C GLY A 56 8.37 10.22 -3.49
N ASP A 57 7.10 10.60 -3.60
CA ASP A 57 6.02 9.61 -3.74
C ASP A 57 5.21 9.89 -5.02
N ASP A 58 5.83 9.53 -6.14
CA ASP A 58 5.19 9.51 -7.47
C ASP A 58 3.89 8.70 -7.46
N ASP A 59 3.81 7.65 -6.65
CA ASP A 59 2.60 6.86 -6.41
C ASP A 59 1.48 7.69 -5.75
N ILE A 60 1.80 8.55 -4.77
CA ILE A 60 0.82 9.49 -4.19
C ILE A 60 0.30 10.46 -5.25
N HIS A 61 1.20 11.11 -6.00
CA HIS A 61 0.79 12.05 -7.05
C HIS A 61 -0.02 11.36 -8.16
N ALA A 62 0.37 10.16 -8.56
CA ALA A 62 -0.35 9.34 -9.52
C ALA A 62 -1.76 8.99 -9.01
N ASN A 63 -1.89 8.62 -7.74
CA ASN A 63 -3.20 8.32 -7.16
C ASN A 63 -4.09 9.56 -7.01
N LEU A 64 -3.52 10.72 -6.66
CA LEU A 64 -4.25 11.99 -6.64
C LEU A 64 -4.78 12.34 -8.04
N ALA A 65 -3.93 12.26 -9.07
CA ALA A 65 -4.36 12.46 -10.46
C ALA A 65 -5.43 11.44 -10.89
N CYS A 66 -5.32 10.18 -10.46
CA CYS A 66 -6.36 9.18 -10.68
C CYS A 66 -7.69 9.60 -10.05
N GLN A 67 -7.68 10.07 -8.80
CA GLN A 67 -8.90 10.51 -8.11
C GLN A 67 -9.56 11.71 -8.81
N GLU A 68 -8.77 12.67 -9.30
CA GLU A 68 -9.26 13.83 -10.06
C GLU A 68 -9.99 13.40 -11.35
N GLN A 69 -9.47 12.38 -12.03
CA GLN A 69 -10.10 11.81 -13.23
C GLN A 69 -11.34 10.95 -12.91
N ASN A 70 -11.47 10.45 -11.67
CA ASN A 70 -12.51 9.51 -11.24
C ASN A 70 -13.39 10.09 -10.11
N THR A 71 -13.74 11.38 -10.23
CA THR A 71 -14.64 12.11 -9.32
C THR A 71 -16.09 11.60 -9.38
N ASN A 72 -16.46 10.89 -10.43
CA ASN A 72 -17.79 10.31 -10.63
C ASN A 72 -18.01 8.96 -9.89
N TYR A 73 -17.18 8.60 -8.91
CA TYR A 73 -17.29 7.29 -8.24
C TYR A 73 -18.66 7.05 -7.58
N ILE A 74 -19.25 8.05 -6.91
CA ILE A 74 -20.62 7.94 -6.39
C ILE A 74 -21.66 7.93 -7.53
N PRO A 75 -21.68 8.88 -8.49
CA PRO A 75 -22.61 8.82 -9.63
C PRO A 75 -22.54 7.53 -10.47
N SER A 76 -21.37 6.90 -10.56
CA SER A 76 -21.17 5.63 -11.27
C SER A 76 -21.66 4.39 -10.49
N LEU A 77 -22.02 4.56 -9.23
CA LEU A 77 -22.47 3.47 -8.37
C LEU A 77 -23.90 3.04 -8.73
N LYS A 78 -24.03 1.84 -9.32
CA LYS A 78 -25.31 1.31 -9.78
C LYS A 78 -25.64 -0.03 -9.14
N ALA A 79 -26.90 -0.16 -8.72
CA ALA A 79 -27.42 -1.38 -8.14
C ALA A 79 -27.19 -2.61 -9.03
N GLY A 80 -26.58 -3.65 -8.47
CA GLY A 80 -26.21 -4.88 -9.18
C GLY A 80 -24.94 -4.79 -10.04
N GLN A 81 -24.28 -3.64 -10.09
CA GLN A 81 -23.04 -3.39 -10.86
C GLN A 81 -21.98 -2.65 -10.01
N TYR A 82 -21.92 -2.94 -8.71
CA TYR A 82 -21.09 -2.18 -7.78
C TYR A 82 -19.58 -2.29 -8.08
N SER A 83 -19.12 -3.45 -8.53
CA SER A 83 -17.71 -3.68 -8.87
C SER A 83 -17.21 -2.89 -10.08
N THR A 84 -18.11 -2.34 -10.91
CA THR A 84 -17.76 -1.52 -12.07
C THR A 84 -17.81 -0.01 -11.78
N SER A 85 -18.07 0.38 -10.51
CA SER A 85 -18.00 1.78 -10.10
C SER A 85 -16.58 2.31 -10.26
N ALA A 86 -16.46 3.58 -10.68
CA ALA A 86 -15.18 4.27 -10.75
C ALA A 86 -14.49 4.40 -9.38
N PHE A 87 -15.18 4.08 -8.28
CA PHE A 87 -14.56 3.92 -6.96
C PHE A 87 -13.34 3.00 -6.99
N HIS A 88 -13.44 1.88 -7.72
CA HIS A 88 -12.42 0.84 -7.78
C HIS A 88 -11.22 1.17 -8.69
N ASN A 89 -11.23 2.31 -9.38
CA ASN A 89 -10.15 2.70 -10.30
C ASN A 89 -8.91 3.26 -9.59
N CYS A 90 -9.04 3.73 -8.34
CA CYS A 90 -7.99 4.42 -7.60
C CYS A 90 -8.00 3.99 -6.12
N PHE A 91 -6.90 4.20 -5.40
CA PHE A 91 -6.94 4.17 -3.94
C PHE A 91 -7.74 5.34 -3.40
N ARG A 92 -8.48 5.12 -2.31
CA ARG A 92 -9.47 6.07 -1.79
C ARG A 92 -9.12 6.47 -0.36
N THR A 93 -9.44 7.73 -0.03
CA THR A 93 -9.33 8.20 1.35
C THR A 93 -10.37 7.52 2.22
N ILE A 94 -10.14 7.49 3.54
CA ILE A 94 -11.11 6.91 4.48
C ILE A 94 -12.50 7.57 4.39
N GLN A 95 -12.54 8.87 4.08
CA GLN A 95 -13.79 9.61 3.88
C GLN A 95 -14.54 9.11 2.65
N GLN A 96 -13.85 8.97 1.51
CA GLN A 96 -14.43 8.43 0.28
C GLN A 96 -14.90 6.98 0.45
N ILE A 97 -14.18 6.16 1.23
CA ILE A 97 -14.59 4.79 1.57
C ILE A 97 -15.91 4.80 2.35
N TYR A 98 -16.07 5.68 3.33
CA TYR A 98 -17.33 5.82 4.06
C TYR A 98 -18.46 6.35 3.18
N GLU A 99 -18.21 7.35 2.34
CA GLU A 99 -19.22 7.84 1.39
C GLU A 99 -19.72 6.73 0.45
N PHE A 100 -18.80 5.93 -0.09
CA PHE A 100 -19.13 4.81 -0.98
C PHE A 100 -19.95 3.73 -0.27
N THR A 101 -19.51 3.31 0.92
CA THR A 101 -20.20 2.27 1.68
C THR A 101 -21.55 2.74 2.25
N ASP A 102 -21.69 4.02 2.56
CA ASP A 102 -22.97 4.63 2.97
C ASP A 102 -23.93 4.72 1.78
N ALA A 103 -23.44 5.09 0.59
CA ALA A 103 -24.23 5.05 -0.64
C ALA A 103 -24.70 3.62 -0.98
N LEU A 104 -23.83 2.61 -0.79
CA LEU A 104 -24.22 1.20 -0.93
C LEU A 104 -25.33 0.82 0.07
N ALA A 105 -25.20 1.19 1.35
CA ALA A 105 -26.23 0.89 2.35
C ALA A 105 -27.56 1.57 2.00
N ALA A 106 -27.51 2.83 1.53
CA ALA A 106 -28.69 3.58 1.11
C ALA A 106 -29.40 2.97 -0.10
N GLN A 107 -28.65 2.42 -1.08
CA GLN A 107 -29.22 1.71 -2.23
C GLN A 107 -29.80 0.33 -1.85
N ASN A 108 -29.40 -0.25 -0.73
CA ASN A 108 -29.78 -1.62 -0.33
C ASN A 108 -30.25 -1.73 1.13
N PRO A 109 -31.25 -0.93 1.57
CA PRO A 109 -31.57 -0.76 2.99
C PRO A 109 -32.10 -2.03 3.67
N THR A 110 -32.57 -3.02 2.92
CA THR A 110 -33.04 -4.31 3.45
C THR A 110 -31.94 -5.38 3.53
N LEU A 111 -30.79 -5.14 2.92
CA LEU A 111 -29.70 -6.12 2.83
C LEU A 111 -28.43 -5.65 3.54
N LEU A 112 -28.10 -4.36 3.47
CA LEU A 112 -26.87 -3.80 3.98
C LEU A 112 -27.15 -2.73 5.03
N SER A 113 -26.66 -2.92 6.26
CA SER A 113 -26.80 -1.95 7.33
C SER A 113 -25.45 -1.56 7.93
N LYS A 114 -25.30 -0.28 8.25
CA LYS A 114 -24.15 0.30 8.96
C LYS A 114 -24.41 0.33 10.46
N PHE A 115 -23.42 0.02 11.27
CA PHE A 115 -23.49 0.12 12.73
C PHE A 115 -22.14 0.51 13.33
N ALA A 116 -22.15 1.22 14.44
CA ALA A 116 -20.92 1.54 15.17
C ALA A 116 -20.42 0.29 15.92
N ILE A 117 -19.13 -0.01 15.78
CA ILE A 117 -18.47 -1.10 16.52
C ILE A 117 -17.73 -0.55 17.74
N SER A 118 -16.95 0.52 17.56
CA SER A 118 -16.10 1.08 18.61
C SER A 118 -15.58 2.47 18.23
N LYS A 119 -14.58 2.96 18.97
CA LYS A 119 -13.82 4.18 18.71
C LYS A 119 -12.34 3.86 18.49
N THR A 120 -11.67 4.60 17.62
CA THR A 120 -10.20 4.58 17.49
C THR A 120 -9.55 5.27 18.69
N TYR A 121 -8.21 5.20 18.80
CA TYR A 121 -7.45 5.95 19.81
C TYR A 121 -7.75 7.46 19.76
N TRP A 122 -7.81 8.05 18.55
CA TRP A 122 -8.21 9.45 18.33
C TRP A 122 -9.74 9.69 18.35
N ASN A 123 -10.53 8.78 18.95
CA ASN A 123 -11.98 8.92 19.13
C ASN A 123 -12.84 8.97 17.85
N ASN A 124 -12.31 8.53 16.71
CA ASN A 124 -13.09 8.37 15.47
C ASN A 124 -13.97 7.12 15.57
N THR A 125 -15.18 7.15 15.02
CA THR A 125 -16.06 5.96 15.03
C THR A 125 -15.54 4.90 14.06
N ILE A 126 -15.43 3.65 14.55
CA ILE A 126 -15.19 2.48 13.73
C ILE A 126 -16.55 1.89 13.35
N TYR A 127 -16.82 1.81 12.05
CA TYR A 127 -18.08 1.29 11.53
C TYR A 127 -17.94 -0.15 11.04
N GLY A 128 -18.97 -0.94 11.30
CA GLY A 128 -19.22 -2.23 10.69
C GLY A 128 -20.34 -2.13 9.68
N TYR A 129 -20.30 -2.99 8.68
CA TYR A 129 -21.35 -3.14 7.68
C TYR A 129 -21.82 -4.60 7.66
N LYS A 130 -23.12 -4.82 7.84
CA LYS A 130 -23.74 -6.15 7.86
C LYS A 130 -24.51 -6.37 6.58
N LEU A 131 -24.10 -7.37 5.79
CA LEU A 131 -24.87 -7.90 4.68
C LEU A 131 -25.68 -9.11 5.15
N SER A 132 -27.01 -9.07 5.10
CA SER A 132 -27.84 -10.16 5.62
C SER A 132 -29.21 -10.30 4.94
N LYS A 133 -29.69 -11.54 4.88
CA LYS A 133 -31.10 -11.91 4.63
C LYS A 133 -31.73 -12.65 5.82
N GLY A 134 -31.13 -12.56 7.02
CA GLY A 134 -31.68 -13.16 8.26
C GLY A 134 -31.06 -14.47 8.74
N HIS A 135 -29.80 -14.76 8.39
CA HIS A 135 -29.09 -15.96 8.88
C HIS A 135 -28.41 -15.75 10.24
N SER A 136 -28.30 -16.83 11.02
CA SER A 136 -27.69 -16.85 12.36
C SER A 136 -26.16 -16.98 12.36
N GLN A 137 -25.58 -17.58 11.32
CA GLN A 137 -24.13 -17.69 11.15
C GLN A 137 -23.60 -16.52 10.32
N SER A 138 -22.41 -16.04 10.66
CA SER A 138 -21.78 -14.89 10.01
C SER A 138 -20.38 -15.26 9.53
N LEU A 139 -19.98 -14.66 8.41
CA LEU A 139 -18.59 -14.59 7.97
C LEU A 139 -18.07 -13.20 8.30
N TYR A 140 -16.84 -13.11 8.82
CA TYR A 140 -16.20 -11.85 9.16
C TYR A 140 -15.08 -11.55 8.17
N PHE A 141 -15.09 -10.32 7.64
CA PHE A 141 -14.06 -9.81 6.75
C PHE A 141 -13.57 -8.47 7.30
N GLN A 142 -12.25 -8.29 7.32
CA GLN A 142 -11.59 -7.06 7.76
C GLN A 142 -10.54 -6.67 6.73
N SER A 143 -10.36 -5.36 6.55
CA SER A 143 -9.25 -4.78 5.81
C SER A 143 -8.65 -3.62 6.63
N GLN A 144 -7.49 -3.11 6.20
CA GLN A 144 -6.85 -1.91 6.79
C GLN A 144 -6.50 -2.06 8.27
N LEU A 145 -6.09 -3.27 8.70
CA LEU A 145 -5.52 -3.44 10.04
C LEU A 145 -4.14 -2.77 10.15
N HIS A 146 -3.38 -2.76 9.05
CA HIS A 146 -2.14 -2.02 8.88
C HIS A 146 -2.32 -1.02 7.73
N ALA A 147 -1.88 0.22 7.95
CA ALA A 147 -1.89 1.32 7.00
C ALA A 147 -0.57 1.39 6.24
#